data_AF-A0A5E7ABM1-F1
#
_entry.id   AF-A0A5E7ABM1-F1
#
_cell.length_a   1.000
_cell.length_b   1.000
_cell.length_c   1.000
_cell.angle_alpha   90.00
_cell.angle_beta   90.00
_cell.angle_gamma   90.00
#
_symmetry.space_group_name_H-M   'P 1'
#
loop_
_entity.id
_entity.type
_entity.pdbx_description
1 polymer ?
#
loop_
_entity_poly.entity_id
_entity_poly.type
_entity_poly.pdbx_seq_one_letter_code
_entity_poly.pdbx_strand_id
1 'polypeptide(L)'
;MNTPCCILARSMAAASLTLGVGLPAWAEDAGFFENAKTDLLLRNYYFNRDFRDPGAAKSQVEEWAQGFILKFNSGYTPGTVGFGLDGIAMFGVKLDSSRVASGSELLPVQDDGQAADNFGRVGMALKMRISATELKVGELLPDIPVLRYDDGRLLPQTFRGAMLDSREIEGLGLKAGQYRSVSLHNSSDMEDLSAWAAPGVTSDGFNYAGAEYRFNQQRTLVGAWHSQLEVATARGCPFTAAVAGPWATICSTVTSATPTSAPGRRAMTTTSSRWVFPGCWRWCVTAMVITPLPGLAVTARSGSVILR
;
A
#
# COMPACT_ATOMS: atom_id res chain seq x y z
N MET A 1 -59.26 -67.96 -26.24
CA MET A 1 -59.53 -67.35 -27.55
C MET A 1 -58.66 -66.11 -27.69
N ASN A 2 -57.89 -66.08 -28.78
CA ASN A 2 -57.25 -64.92 -29.45
C ASN A 2 -56.02 -64.24 -28.81
N THR A 3 -54.85 -64.55 -29.37
CA THR A 3 -53.80 -63.57 -29.76
C THR A 3 -54.06 -63.11 -31.21
N PRO A 4 -53.36 -62.11 -31.81
CA PRO A 4 -52.55 -60.99 -31.29
C PRO A 4 -52.89 -59.61 -31.98
N CYS A 5 -52.28 -58.49 -31.55
CA CYS A 5 -51.93 -57.37 -32.46
C CYS A 5 -50.83 -56.47 -31.88
N CYS A 6 -49.85 -56.15 -32.72
CA CYS A 6 -48.64 -55.37 -32.48
C CYS A 6 -48.88 -53.87 -32.21
N ILE A 7 -47.89 -53.18 -31.60
CA ILE A 7 -47.10 -52.08 -32.21
C ILE A 7 -46.11 -51.50 -31.16
N LEU A 8 -44.83 -51.79 -31.40
CA LEU A 8 -43.64 -50.92 -31.37
C LEU A 8 -43.54 -49.71 -30.41
N ALA A 9 -42.47 -49.78 -29.60
CA ALA A 9 -41.28 -48.92 -29.64
C ALA A 9 -41.12 -47.75 -28.65
N ARG A 10 -40.04 -47.91 -27.87
CA ARG A 10 -38.98 -46.95 -27.46
C ARG A 10 -38.84 -46.76 -25.95
N SER A 11 -38.07 -47.68 -25.37
CA SER A 11 -37.35 -47.49 -24.12
C SER A 11 -36.13 -46.59 -24.36
N MET A 12 -36.10 -45.40 -23.75
CA MET A 12 -34.86 -44.62 -23.57
C MET A 12 -34.49 -44.66 -22.09
N ALA A 13 -33.68 -45.63 -21.71
CA ALA A 13 -32.90 -45.59 -20.48
C ALA A 13 -31.63 -44.78 -20.77
N ALA A 14 -31.57 -43.54 -20.30
CA ALA A 14 -30.37 -42.73 -20.37
C ALA A 14 -29.44 -43.12 -19.21
N ALA A 15 -28.39 -43.88 -19.55
CA ALA A 15 -27.25 -44.14 -18.68
C ALA A 15 -26.39 -42.88 -18.60
N SER A 16 -26.46 -42.14 -17.50
CA SER A 16 -25.53 -41.05 -17.21
C SER A 16 -24.23 -41.63 -16.68
N LEU A 17 -23.21 -41.73 -17.56
CA LEU A 17 -21.82 -41.88 -17.16
C LEU A 17 -21.35 -40.54 -16.55
N THR A 18 -21.29 -40.46 -15.22
CA THR A 18 -20.49 -39.45 -14.54
C THR A 18 -19.04 -39.91 -14.49
N LEU A 19 -18.22 -39.40 -15.42
CA LEU A 19 -16.76 -39.39 -15.31
C LEU A 19 -16.36 -38.50 -14.13
N GLY A 20 -16.28 -39.11 -12.94
CA GLY A 20 -15.65 -38.52 -11.78
C GLY A 20 -14.14 -38.48 -11.98
N VAL A 21 -13.61 -37.34 -12.43
CA VAL A 21 -12.19 -37.05 -12.39
C VAL A 21 -11.80 -36.87 -10.92
N GLY A 22 -11.34 -37.96 -10.30
CA GLY A 22 -10.68 -37.93 -9.01
C GLY A 22 -9.36 -37.17 -9.12
N LEU A 23 -9.40 -35.86 -8.90
CA LEU A 23 -8.22 -35.14 -8.47
C LEU A 23 -7.96 -35.55 -7.02
N PRO A 24 -6.74 -35.96 -6.64
CA PRO A 24 -6.42 -36.18 -5.23
C PRO A 24 -6.62 -34.83 -4.54
N ALA A 25 -7.65 -34.74 -3.70
CA ALA A 25 -7.75 -33.72 -2.69
C ALA A 25 -6.56 -33.94 -1.76
N TRP A 26 -5.46 -33.23 -2.03
CA TRP A 26 -4.49 -32.93 -1.00
C TRP A 26 -5.26 -32.09 0.00
N ALA A 27 -5.79 -32.75 1.03
CA ALA A 27 -6.32 -32.10 2.20
C ALA A 27 -5.15 -31.36 2.85
N GLU A 28 -4.94 -30.11 2.47
CA GLU A 28 -4.34 -29.18 3.42
C GLU A 28 -5.36 -29.03 4.54
N ASP A 29 -5.02 -29.57 5.72
CA ASP A 29 -5.85 -29.69 6.93
C ASP A 29 -6.28 -28.35 7.54
N ALA A 30 -6.16 -27.25 6.79
CA ALA A 30 -6.50 -25.91 7.23
C ALA A 30 -7.09 -25.12 6.06
N GLY A 31 -8.42 -25.17 5.95
CA GLY A 31 -9.20 -24.52 4.90
C GLY A 31 -9.42 -23.02 5.12
N PHE A 32 -10.44 -22.49 4.44
CA PHE A 32 -10.76 -21.05 4.41
C PHE A 32 -11.09 -20.49 5.80
N PHE A 33 -11.77 -21.25 6.66
CA PHE A 33 -12.19 -20.78 7.99
C PHE A 33 -11.21 -21.21 9.08
N GLU A 34 -10.58 -22.37 8.92
CA GLU A 34 -9.65 -22.95 9.88
C GLU A 34 -8.38 -22.11 10.01
N ASN A 35 -7.95 -21.48 8.91
CA ASN A 35 -6.82 -20.54 8.87
C ASN A 35 -7.25 -19.08 9.02
N ALA A 36 -8.51 -18.79 9.36
CA ALA A 36 -8.97 -17.43 9.53
C ALA A 36 -8.36 -16.79 10.78
N LYS A 37 -7.86 -15.55 10.64
CA LYS A 37 -7.34 -14.73 11.73
C LYS A 37 -8.18 -13.46 11.84
N THR A 38 -8.50 -13.09 13.07
CA THR A 38 -9.24 -11.87 13.37
C THR A 38 -8.51 -11.11 14.46
N ASP A 39 -8.16 -9.86 14.19
CA ASP A 39 -7.50 -8.97 15.13
C ASP A 39 -8.39 -7.75 15.38
N LEU A 40 -8.67 -7.44 16.65
CA LEU A 40 -9.36 -6.21 17.04
C LEU A 40 -8.39 -5.31 17.82
N LEU A 41 -8.09 -4.14 17.24
CA LEU A 41 -7.26 -3.13 17.87
C LEU A 41 -8.14 -1.98 18.37
N LEU A 42 -8.06 -1.72 19.68
CA LEU A 42 -8.69 -0.58 20.34
C LEU A 42 -7.63 0.50 20.52
N ARG A 43 -7.79 1.64 19.87
CA ARG A 43 -6.84 2.76 19.93
C ARG A 43 -7.44 3.96 20.62
N ASN A 44 -6.99 4.26 21.84
CA ASN A 44 -7.31 5.53 22.48
C ASN A 44 -6.21 6.54 22.13
N TYR A 45 -6.56 7.66 21.49
CA TYR A 45 -5.58 8.61 20.96
C TYR A 45 -5.93 10.04 21.38
N TYR A 46 -5.13 10.60 22.29
CA TYR A 46 -5.10 12.04 22.60
C TYR A 46 -3.95 12.71 21.83
N PHE A 47 -4.26 13.77 21.08
CA PHE A 47 -3.30 14.53 20.30
C PHE A 47 -3.36 16.00 20.68
N ASN A 48 -2.19 16.60 20.94
CA ASN A 48 -2.06 18.02 21.24
C ASN A 48 -0.85 18.60 20.48
N ARG A 49 -1.08 19.65 19.70
CA ARG A 49 -0.06 20.44 18.99
C ARG A 49 -0.26 21.92 19.30
N ASP A 50 0.70 22.47 20.05
CA ASP A 50 0.81 23.89 20.41
C ASP A 50 1.61 24.65 19.35
N PHE A 51 1.03 25.70 18.77
CA PHE A 51 1.69 26.57 17.79
C PHE A 51 2.19 27.84 18.49
N ARG A 52 3.51 27.97 18.57
CA ARG A 52 4.17 29.12 19.24
C ARG A 52 4.59 30.24 18.29
N ASP A 53 4.28 30.10 17.00
CA ASP A 53 4.55 31.14 16.01
C ASP A 53 3.49 32.26 16.16
N PRO A 54 3.89 33.52 16.36
CA PRO A 54 2.97 34.66 16.45
C PRO A 54 2.04 34.83 15.25
N GLY A 55 2.40 34.29 14.08
CA GLY A 55 1.60 34.34 12.85
C GLY A 55 0.74 33.09 12.58
N ALA A 56 0.65 32.14 13.52
CA ALA A 56 -0.07 30.90 13.30
C ALA A 56 -1.59 31.13 13.16
N ALA A 57 -2.21 30.49 12.17
CA ALA A 57 -3.66 30.56 11.96
C ALA A 57 -4.48 29.93 13.10
N LYS A 58 -3.87 29.03 13.87
CA LYS A 58 -4.44 28.42 15.08
C LYS A 58 -3.40 28.47 16.19
N SER A 59 -3.83 28.75 17.43
CA SER A 59 -2.95 28.70 18.60
C SER A 59 -2.66 27.27 19.04
N GLN A 60 -3.64 26.37 18.94
CA GLN A 60 -3.50 24.97 19.34
C GLN A 60 -4.40 24.08 18.48
N VAL A 61 -4.00 22.81 18.35
CA VAL A 61 -4.83 21.72 17.81
C VAL A 61 -4.84 20.60 18.83
N GLU A 62 -6.02 20.26 19.34
CA GLU A 62 -6.22 19.33 20.44
C GLU A 62 -7.48 18.50 20.20
N GLU A 63 -7.30 17.18 20.08
CA GLU A 63 -8.41 16.24 19.87
C GLU A 63 -8.14 14.91 20.61
N TRP A 64 -9.19 14.32 21.15
CA TRP A 64 -9.20 13.01 21.79
C TRP A 64 -10.24 12.12 21.11
N ALA A 65 -9.83 10.94 20.67
CA ALA A 65 -10.72 10.00 20.01
C ALA A 65 -10.41 8.54 20.37
N GLN A 66 -11.42 7.69 20.18
CA GLN A 66 -11.33 6.24 20.30
C GLN A 66 -11.53 5.58 18.94
N GLY A 67 -10.55 4.78 18.51
CA GLY A 67 -10.57 3.99 17.29
C GLY A 67 -10.80 2.51 17.58
N PHE A 68 -11.50 1.86 16.67
CA PHE A 68 -11.77 0.44 16.62
C PHE A 68 -11.35 -0.05 15.23
N ILE A 69 -10.33 -0.90 15.16
CA ILE A 69 -9.82 -1.44 13.90
C ILE A 69 -9.92 -2.95 13.97
N LEU A 70 -10.88 -3.51 13.25
CA LEU A 70 -11.07 -4.94 13.09
C LEU A 70 -10.44 -5.39 11.77
N LYS A 71 -9.46 -6.27 11.84
CA LYS A 71 -8.86 -6.93 10.67
C LYS A 71 -9.29 -8.38 10.65
N PHE A 72 -9.74 -8.84 9.49
CA PHE A 72 -10.12 -10.23 9.24
C PHE A 72 -9.31 -10.73 8.05
N ASN A 73 -8.64 -11.86 8.20
CA ASN A 73 -7.89 -12.50 7.14
C ASN A 73 -8.33 -13.95 7.07
N SER A 74 -9.02 -14.36 6.01
CA SER A 74 -9.39 -15.76 5.84
C SER A 74 -8.17 -16.64 5.59
N GLY A 75 -8.32 -17.95 5.70
CA GLY A 75 -7.42 -18.91 5.08
C GLY A 75 -7.48 -18.90 3.55
N TYR A 76 -6.72 -19.80 2.94
CA TYR A 76 -6.84 -20.12 1.51
C TYR A 76 -7.66 -21.39 1.34
N THR A 77 -8.49 -21.46 0.30
CA THR A 77 -9.18 -22.70 -0.07
C THR A 77 -8.18 -23.78 -0.49
N PRO A 78 -8.39 -25.06 -0.14
CA PRO A 78 -7.54 -26.15 -0.61
C PRO A 78 -7.56 -26.28 -2.13
N GLY A 79 -6.40 -26.56 -2.74
CA GLY A 79 -6.25 -26.76 -4.18
C GLY A 79 -5.01 -26.08 -4.77
N THR A 80 -4.77 -26.29 -6.07
CA THR A 80 -3.64 -25.65 -6.79
C THR A 80 -3.73 -24.12 -6.82
N VAL A 81 -4.96 -23.60 -6.82
CA VAL A 81 -5.26 -22.17 -6.71
C VAL A 81 -6.06 -21.97 -5.43
N GLY A 82 -5.46 -21.30 -4.45
CA GLY A 82 -6.11 -20.96 -3.20
C GLY A 82 -6.79 -19.60 -3.30
N PHE A 83 -8.07 -19.52 -2.95
CA PHE A 83 -8.81 -18.27 -2.83
C PHE A 83 -9.01 -17.90 -1.37
N GLY A 84 -9.02 -16.61 -1.09
CA GLY A 84 -9.24 -16.07 0.23
C GLY A 84 -9.86 -14.67 0.16
N LEU A 85 -10.19 -14.16 1.34
CA LEU A 85 -10.78 -12.86 1.55
C LEU A 85 -10.10 -12.19 2.75
N ASP A 86 -9.63 -10.97 2.53
CA ASP A 86 -9.19 -10.07 3.58
C ASP A 86 -10.27 -8.99 3.78
N GLY A 87 -10.52 -8.62 5.02
CA GLY A 87 -11.47 -7.59 5.41
C GLY A 87 -10.86 -6.67 6.46
N ILE A 88 -11.21 -5.39 6.38
CA ILE A 88 -10.87 -4.39 7.37
C ILE A 88 -12.10 -3.56 7.68
N ALA A 89 -12.46 -3.44 8.95
CA ALA A 89 -13.50 -2.54 9.41
C ALA A 89 -12.91 -1.58 10.43
N MET A 90 -13.17 -0.30 10.26
CA MET A 90 -12.57 0.78 11.02
C MET A 90 -13.68 1.72 11.47
N PHE A 91 -13.65 2.12 12.73
CA PHE A 91 -14.62 3.04 13.31
C PHE A 91 -13.93 3.93 14.34
N GLY A 92 -14.15 5.24 14.24
CA GLY A 92 -13.62 6.26 15.14
C GLY A 92 -14.74 7.03 15.80
N VAL A 93 -14.59 7.30 17.09
CA VAL A 93 -15.53 8.08 17.91
C VAL A 93 -14.78 9.23 18.57
N LYS A 94 -15.34 10.45 18.47
CA LYS A 94 -14.85 11.63 19.17
C LYS A 94 -15.13 11.50 20.67
N LEU A 95 -14.11 11.73 21.48
CA LEU A 95 -14.23 11.88 22.94
C LEU A 95 -14.17 13.35 23.34
N ASP A 96 -13.23 14.10 22.75
CA ASP A 96 -13.10 15.54 22.96
C ASP A 96 -12.55 16.22 21.70
N SER A 97 -13.16 17.32 21.28
CA SER A 97 -12.64 18.23 20.25
C SER A 97 -13.49 19.50 20.29
N SER A 98 -12.90 20.62 19.88
CA SER A 98 -13.61 21.90 19.76
C SER A 98 -13.38 22.50 18.38
N ARG A 99 -14.31 23.35 17.90
CA ARG A 99 -14.20 24.02 16.60
C ARG A 99 -12.90 24.82 16.43
N VAL A 100 -12.39 25.39 17.53
CA VAL A 100 -11.17 26.20 17.54
C VAL A 100 -9.89 25.35 17.56
N ALA A 101 -9.95 24.13 18.10
CA ALA A 101 -8.81 23.22 18.25
C ALA A 101 -8.86 21.98 17.32
N SER A 102 -9.83 21.92 16.40
CA SER A 102 -10.01 20.80 15.46
C SER A 102 -8.92 20.72 14.39
N GLY A 103 -8.84 19.58 13.69
CA GLY A 103 -7.93 19.42 12.55
C GLY A 103 -6.59 18.81 12.92
N SER A 104 -6.57 17.92 13.93
CA SER A 104 -5.42 17.06 14.22
C SER A 104 -5.22 15.97 13.16
N GLU A 105 -6.22 15.77 12.30
CA GLU A 105 -6.37 14.64 11.38
C GLU A 105 -6.63 13.30 12.11
N LEU A 106 -7.05 13.33 13.39
CA LEU A 106 -7.67 12.18 14.05
C LEU A 106 -9.13 11.98 13.64
N LEU A 107 -9.83 13.07 13.36
CA LEU A 107 -11.26 13.12 13.02
C LEU A 107 -11.44 13.90 11.70
N PRO A 108 -12.42 13.53 10.86
CA PRO A 108 -12.85 14.37 9.75
C PRO A 108 -13.35 15.71 10.27
N VAL A 109 -13.03 16.79 9.56
CA VAL A 109 -13.50 18.15 9.87
C VAL A 109 -14.58 18.52 8.88
N GLN A 110 -15.75 18.91 9.39
CA GLN A 110 -16.90 19.33 8.59
C GLN A 110 -16.70 20.76 8.05
N ASP A 111 -17.54 21.18 7.11
CA ASP A 111 -17.48 22.52 6.48
C ASP A 111 -17.61 23.67 7.48
N ASP A 112 -18.28 23.43 8.60
CA ASP A 112 -18.41 24.40 9.68
C ASP A 112 -17.18 24.45 10.62
N GLY A 113 -16.19 23.58 10.41
CA GLY A 113 -14.97 23.47 11.20
C GLY A 113 -15.10 22.56 12.43
N GLN A 114 -16.26 21.94 12.67
CA GLN A 114 -16.41 20.94 13.74
C GLN A 114 -15.84 19.59 13.33
N ALA A 115 -15.18 18.92 14.27
CA ALA A 115 -14.81 17.53 14.11
C ALA A 115 -16.06 16.63 14.18
N ALA A 116 -16.16 15.68 13.25
CA ALA A 116 -17.23 14.70 13.22
C ALA A 116 -17.32 13.91 14.54
N ASP A 117 -18.53 13.61 15.00
CA ASP A 117 -18.74 12.84 16.24
C ASP A 117 -18.27 11.39 16.10
N ASN A 118 -18.41 10.83 14.90
CA ASN A 118 -17.89 9.53 14.54
C ASN A 118 -17.68 9.44 13.03
N PHE A 119 -16.88 8.46 12.62
CA PHE A 119 -16.70 8.09 11.22
C PHE A 119 -16.23 6.64 11.14
N GLY A 120 -16.47 5.99 10.02
CA GLY A 120 -16.08 4.60 9.85
C GLY A 120 -16.04 4.18 8.41
N ARG A 121 -15.42 3.03 8.18
CA ARG A 121 -15.16 2.51 6.86
C ARG A 121 -14.97 1.00 6.90
N VAL A 122 -15.40 0.34 5.85
CA VAL A 122 -15.21 -1.09 5.66
C VAL A 122 -14.58 -1.32 4.29
N GLY A 123 -13.47 -2.05 4.29
CA GLY A 123 -12.73 -2.45 3.12
C GLY A 123 -12.68 -3.96 3.02
N MET A 124 -12.69 -4.47 1.78
CA MET A 124 -12.52 -5.89 1.49
C MET A 124 -11.54 -6.06 0.34
N ALA A 125 -10.76 -7.12 0.38
CA ALA A 125 -9.86 -7.52 -0.69
C ALA A 125 -9.94 -9.03 -0.93
N LEU A 126 -10.13 -9.40 -2.18
CA LEU A 126 -9.98 -10.78 -2.62
C LEU A 126 -8.50 -11.10 -2.71
N LYS A 127 -8.10 -12.27 -2.23
CA LYS A 127 -6.74 -12.78 -2.36
C LYS A 127 -6.73 -14.13 -3.06
N MET A 128 -5.74 -14.32 -3.92
CA MET A 128 -5.52 -15.55 -4.65
C MET A 128 -4.05 -15.93 -4.51
N ARG A 129 -3.77 -17.20 -4.26
CA ARG A 129 -2.40 -17.73 -4.13
C ARG A 129 -2.21 -18.93 -5.04
N ILE A 130 -1.10 -18.92 -5.76
CA ILE A 130 -0.62 -20.04 -6.59
C ILE A 130 0.86 -20.22 -6.23
N SER A 131 1.25 -21.39 -5.72
CA SER A 131 2.61 -21.64 -5.23
C SER A 131 3.03 -20.59 -4.17
N ALA A 132 4.09 -19.83 -4.43
CA ALA A 132 4.61 -18.74 -3.59
C ALA A 132 4.29 -17.36 -4.16
N THR A 133 3.27 -17.27 -5.03
CA THR A 133 2.79 -16.05 -5.64
C THR A 133 1.38 -15.71 -5.17
N GLU A 134 1.20 -14.50 -4.65
CA GLU A 134 -0.02 -13.99 -4.06
C GLU A 134 -0.50 -12.73 -4.82
N LEU A 135 -1.75 -12.73 -5.25
CA LEU A 135 -2.44 -11.59 -5.85
C LEU A 135 -3.54 -11.14 -4.89
N LYS A 136 -3.58 -9.84 -4.55
CA LYS A 136 -4.69 -9.24 -3.81
C LYS A 136 -5.34 -8.12 -4.62
N VAL A 137 -6.67 -8.04 -4.59
CA VAL A 137 -7.45 -7.03 -5.31
C VAL A 137 -8.57 -6.52 -4.42
N GLY A 138 -8.64 -5.20 -4.24
CA GLY A 138 -9.64 -4.54 -3.40
C GLY A 138 -9.00 -3.46 -2.55
N GLU A 139 -9.37 -3.39 -1.27
CA GLU A 139 -8.83 -2.42 -0.33
C GLU A 139 -7.64 -2.98 0.46
N LEU A 140 -6.50 -2.31 0.36
CA LEU A 140 -5.18 -2.82 0.73
C LEU A 140 -4.44 -1.81 1.61
N LEU A 141 -3.50 -2.32 2.39
CA LEU A 141 -2.56 -1.56 3.23
C LEU A 141 -1.14 -1.73 2.68
N PRO A 142 -0.74 -0.98 1.64
CA PRO A 142 0.57 -1.12 1.02
C PRO A 142 1.70 -0.69 1.95
N ASP A 143 2.60 -1.63 2.29
CA ASP A 143 3.86 -1.32 2.98
C ASP A 143 5.04 -1.64 2.06
N ILE A 144 5.26 -0.78 1.07
CA ILE A 144 6.39 -0.88 0.13
C ILE A 144 7.25 0.39 0.18
N PRO A 145 8.57 0.32 -0.12
CA PRO A 145 9.45 1.49 0.01
C PRO A 145 9.02 2.72 -0.80
N VAL A 146 8.34 2.51 -1.94
CA VAL A 146 7.85 3.58 -2.82
C VAL A 146 6.47 4.11 -2.44
N LEU A 147 5.68 3.35 -1.67
CA LEU A 147 4.35 3.70 -1.20
C LEU A 147 4.07 3.00 0.14
N ARG A 148 4.03 3.78 1.22
CA ARG A 148 3.72 3.31 2.57
C ARG A 148 2.40 3.93 2.99
N TYR A 149 1.46 3.09 3.45
CA TYR A 149 0.27 3.58 4.11
C TYR A 149 0.63 4.30 5.41
N ASP A 150 -0.08 5.39 5.71
CA ASP A 150 0.05 6.07 6.99
C ASP A 150 -0.84 5.43 8.06
N ASP A 151 -0.28 5.19 9.24
CA ASP A 151 -1.00 4.76 10.45
C ASP A 151 -0.64 5.69 11.64
N GLY A 152 -0.31 6.95 11.34
CA GLY A 152 0.17 7.93 12.31
C GLY A 152 -0.93 8.68 13.07
N ARG A 153 -2.20 8.25 12.93
CA ARG A 153 -3.41 8.90 13.48
C ARG A 153 -4.37 7.86 14.09
N LEU A 154 -5.67 8.14 14.11
CA LEU A 154 -6.67 7.29 14.74
C LEU A 154 -6.91 5.99 13.96
N LEU A 155 -7.14 6.11 12.66
CA LEU A 155 -7.39 5.00 11.74
C LEU A 155 -6.32 4.99 10.65
N PRO A 156 -5.94 3.82 10.09
CA PRO A 156 -4.96 3.76 9.02
C PRO A 156 -5.53 4.25 7.68
N GLN A 157 -4.66 4.84 6.88
CA GLN A 157 -4.89 5.09 5.46
C GLN A 157 -4.96 3.74 4.71
N THR A 158 -5.82 3.63 3.71
CA THR A 158 -5.84 2.44 2.83
C THR A 158 -5.92 2.85 1.37
N PHE A 159 -5.55 1.94 0.49
CA PHE A 159 -5.55 2.14 -0.94
C PHE A 159 -6.44 1.10 -1.62
N ARG A 160 -7.16 1.50 -2.67
CA ARG A 160 -7.91 0.57 -3.51
C ARG A 160 -7.12 0.25 -4.76
N GLY A 161 -6.93 -1.03 -5.04
CA GLY A 161 -6.13 -1.47 -6.18
C GLY A 161 -5.88 -2.96 -6.23
N ALA A 162 -4.81 -3.32 -6.92
CA ALA A 162 -4.31 -4.69 -7.02
C ALA A 162 -2.82 -4.73 -6.71
N MET A 163 -2.39 -5.76 -5.99
CA MET A 163 -0.98 -6.05 -5.74
C MET A 163 -0.66 -7.51 -6.01
N LEU A 164 0.53 -7.75 -6.53
CA LEU A 164 1.14 -9.06 -6.75
C LEU A 164 2.44 -9.13 -5.94
N ASP A 165 2.60 -10.18 -5.14
CA ASP A 165 3.84 -10.54 -4.43
C ASP A 165 4.23 -11.96 -4.85
N SER A 166 5.36 -12.12 -5.53
CA SER A 166 5.87 -13.41 -6.01
C SER A 166 7.20 -13.74 -5.36
N ARG A 167 7.30 -14.94 -4.78
CA ARG A 167 8.49 -15.45 -4.10
C ARG A 167 8.83 -16.86 -4.57
N GLU A 168 8.76 -17.10 -5.87
CA GLU A 168 9.05 -18.42 -6.47
C GLU A 168 10.55 -18.77 -6.43
N ILE A 169 11.42 -17.77 -6.40
CA ILE A 169 12.88 -17.95 -6.41
C ILE A 169 13.42 -17.64 -5.01
N GLU A 170 14.21 -18.56 -4.45
CA GLU A 170 14.80 -18.38 -3.13
C GLU A 170 15.63 -17.10 -3.07
N GLY A 171 15.33 -16.26 -2.08
CA GLY A 171 15.99 -14.97 -1.88
C GLY A 171 15.48 -13.84 -2.77
N LEU A 172 14.70 -14.09 -3.83
CA LEU A 172 14.14 -13.04 -4.71
C LEU A 172 12.64 -12.85 -4.46
N GLY A 173 12.26 -11.64 -4.04
CA GLY A 173 10.87 -11.19 -3.98
C GLY A 173 10.57 -10.21 -5.08
N LEU A 174 9.55 -10.50 -5.90
CA LEU A 174 9.05 -9.59 -6.93
C LEU A 174 7.70 -9.03 -6.49
N LYS A 175 7.57 -7.71 -6.52
CA LYS A 175 6.35 -7.00 -6.12
C LYS A 175 5.92 -6.07 -7.24
N ALA A 176 4.66 -6.12 -7.63
CA ALA A 176 4.10 -5.20 -8.61
C ALA A 176 2.65 -4.91 -8.28
N GLY A 177 2.11 -3.81 -8.79
CA GLY A 177 0.72 -3.49 -8.55
C GLY A 177 0.31 -2.14 -9.09
N GLN A 178 -0.99 -1.88 -8.98
CA GLN A 178 -1.61 -0.62 -9.32
C GLN A 178 -2.62 -0.24 -8.24
N TYR A 179 -2.50 0.96 -7.70
CA TYR A 179 -3.54 1.58 -6.86
C TYR A 179 -4.25 2.67 -7.65
N ARG A 180 -5.53 2.90 -7.38
CA ARG A 180 -6.37 3.87 -8.12
C ARG A 180 -6.93 4.97 -7.24
N SER A 181 -7.24 4.63 -5.99
CA SER A 181 -7.81 5.57 -5.03
C SER A 181 -7.31 5.29 -3.63
N VAL A 182 -7.54 6.25 -2.75
CA VAL A 182 -7.02 6.28 -1.39
C VAL A 182 -8.08 6.81 -0.44
N SER A 183 -8.20 6.20 0.74
CA SER A 183 -8.88 6.82 1.88
C SER A 183 -7.81 7.32 2.81
N LEU A 184 -7.86 8.61 3.12
CA LEU A 184 -7.07 9.21 4.18
C LEU A 184 -7.50 8.70 5.55
N HIS A 185 -6.59 8.82 6.52
CA HIS A 185 -6.82 8.41 7.92
C HIS A 185 -7.96 9.18 8.62
N ASN A 186 -8.32 10.36 8.10
CA ASN A 186 -9.38 11.23 8.60
C ASN A 186 -10.55 11.39 7.62
N SER A 187 -10.77 10.42 6.74
CA SER A 187 -11.87 10.41 5.77
C SER A 187 -12.56 9.04 5.75
N SER A 188 -13.87 9.04 5.50
CA SER A 188 -14.64 7.82 5.19
C SER A 188 -14.67 7.51 3.70
N ASP A 189 -14.27 8.47 2.86
CA ASP A 189 -14.46 8.42 1.43
C ASP A 189 -13.18 7.98 0.72
N MET A 190 -13.36 7.43 -0.49
CA MET A 190 -12.26 7.13 -1.40
C MET A 190 -12.06 8.32 -2.33
N GLU A 191 -10.84 8.83 -2.34
CA GLU A 191 -10.41 9.99 -3.13
C GLU A 191 -9.40 9.56 -4.20
N ASP A 192 -9.28 10.35 -5.25
CA ASP A 192 -8.26 10.14 -6.28
C ASP A 192 -6.86 10.36 -5.71
N LEU A 193 -5.88 9.67 -6.27
CA LEU A 193 -4.50 9.75 -5.78
C LEU A 193 -3.92 11.12 -6.09
N SER A 194 -3.19 11.70 -5.14
CA SER A 194 -2.46 12.95 -5.36
C SER A 194 -1.05 12.86 -4.79
N ALA A 195 -0.12 13.59 -5.40
CA ALA A 195 1.21 13.74 -4.81
C ALA A 195 1.11 14.73 -3.65
N TRP A 196 1.74 14.42 -2.50
CA TRP A 196 1.80 15.35 -1.36
C TRP A 196 2.30 16.77 -1.75
N ALA A 197 3.25 16.84 -2.69
CA ALA A 197 3.80 18.10 -3.18
C ALA A 197 2.86 18.89 -4.11
N ALA A 198 1.79 18.26 -4.61
CA ALA A 198 0.85 18.84 -5.57
C ALA A 198 -0.57 18.29 -5.35
N PRO A 199 -1.24 18.64 -4.24
CA PRO A 199 -2.55 18.08 -3.88
C PRO A 199 -3.67 18.43 -4.86
N GLY A 200 -3.49 19.47 -5.69
CA GLY A 200 -4.45 19.86 -6.73
C GLY A 200 -4.34 19.07 -8.04
N VAL A 201 -3.36 18.17 -8.17
CA VAL A 201 -3.18 17.33 -9.35
C VAL A 201 -3.53 15.90 -8.97
N THR A 202 -4.69 15.45 -9.44
CA THR A 202 -5.17 14.09 -9.21
C THR A 202 -4.64 13.12 -10.26
N SER A 203 -4.63 11.85 -9.88
CA SER A 203 -4.11 10.73 -10.63
C SER A 203 -5.14 9.61 -10.64
N ASP A 204 -5.33 9.02 -11.82
CA ASP A 204 -6.21 7.86 -12.01
C ASP A 204 -5.53 6.53 -11.63
N GLY A 205 -4.24 6.56 -11.30
CA GLY A 205 -3.45 5.34 -11.09
C GLY A 205 -2.02 5.56 -10.61
N PHE A 206 -1.62 4.78 -9.61
CA PHE A 206 -0.23 4.61 -9.20
C PHE A 206 0.24 3.19 -9.53
N ASN A 207 1.13 3.07 -10.50
CA ASN A 207 1.76 1.80 -10.88
C ASN A 207 3.10 1.64 -10.18
N TYR A 208 3.42 0.43 -9.75
CA TYR A 208 4.75 0.12 -9.24
C TYR A 208 5.19 -1.29 -9.63
N ALA A 209 6.51 -1.45 -9.69
CA ALA A 209 7.17 -2.73 -9.81
C ALA A 209 8.51 -2.66 -9.05
N GLY A 210 8.86 -3.71 -8.34
CA GLY A 210 10.07 -3.79 -7.57
C GLY A 210 10.55 -5.23 -7.40
N ALA A 211 11.85 -5.36 -7.20
CA ALA A 211 12.52 -6.61 -6.93
C ALA A 211 13.44 -6.44 -5.72
N GLU A 212 13.37 -7.37 -4.80
CA GLU A 212 14.23 -7.43 -3.62
C GLU A 212 14.97 -8.75 -3.62
N TYR A 213 16.30 -8.71 -3.58
CA TYR A 213 17.14 -9.89 -3.53
C TYR A 213 17.94 -9.93 -2.22
N ARG A 214 17.75 -11.02 -1.47
CA ARG A 214 18.48 -11.32 -0.24
C ARG A 214 19.55 -12.37 -0.51
N PHE A 215 20.79 -12.04 -0.17
CA PHE A 215 21.93 -12.95 -0.31
C PHE A 215 22.79 -12.95 0.95
N ASN A 216 23.87 -13.76 0.95
CA ASN A 216 24.79 -13.91 2.08
C ASN A 216 24.06 -14.36 3.36
N GLN A 217 23.37 -15.51 3.30
CA GLN A 217 22.58 -16.05 4.43
C GLN A 217 21.55 -15.05 4.96
N GLN A 218 20.85 -14.35 4.05
CA GLN A 218 19.83 -13.33 4.36
C GLN A 218 20.38 -12.07 5.06
N ARG A 219 21.70 -11.87 5.14
CA ARG A 219 22.33 -10.72 5.83
C ARG A 219 22.40 -9.46 4.97
N THR A 220 22.22 -9.57 3.66
CA THR A 220 22.25 -8.41 2.75
C THR A 220 21.02 -8.43 1.87
N LEU A 221 20.31 -7.30 1.80
CA LEU A 221 19.17 -7.08 0.91
C LEU A 221 19.54 -5.96 -0.06
N VAL A 222 19.29 -6.22 -1.34
CA VAL A 222 19.35 -5.22 -2.41
C VAL A 222 17.98 -5.12 -3.04
N GLY A 223 17.44 -3.90 -3.08
CA GLY A 223 16.13 -3.63 -3.67
C GLY A 223 16.24 -2.64 -4.83
N ALA A 224 15.53 -2.93 -5.91
CA ALA A 224 15.30 -2.01 -7.01
C ALA A 224 13.80 -1.79 -7.16
N TRP A 225 13.37 -0.52 -7.20
CA TRP A 225 11.96 -0.16 -7.27
C TRP A 225 11.73 0.89 -8.35
N HIS A 226 10.61 0.74 -9.06
CA HIS A 226 10.08 1.66 -10.04
C HIS A 226 8.63 1.98 -9.68
N SER A 227 8.26 3.25 -9.79
CA SER A 227 6.90 3.71 -9.55
C SER A 227 6.54 4.85 -10.49
N GLN A 228 5.28 4.89 -10.91
CA GLN A 228 4.72 5.92 -11.76
C GLN A 228 3.36 6.33 -11.23
N LEU A 229 3.18 7.63 -10.99
CA LEU A 229 1.87 8.22 -10.76
C LEU A 229 1.36 8.75 -12.11
N GLU A 230 0.25 8.19 -12.60
CA GLU A 230 -0.42 8.65 -13.81
C GLU A 230 -0.96 10.06 -13.57
N VAL A 231 -0.98 10.94 -14.57
CA VAL A 231 -1.55 12.29 -14.38
C VAL A 231 -2.89 12.32 -15.10
N ALA A 232 -3.97 12.57 -14.36
CA ALA A 232 -5.27 12.83 -14.98
C ALA A 232 -5.12 14.13 -15.78
N THR A 233 -5.18 14.01 -17.11
CA THR A 233 -4.91 15.13 -18.01
C THR A 233 -5.99 16.20 -17.81
N ALA A 234 -5.63 17.33 -17.17
CA ALA A 234 -6.40 18.56 -17.33
C ALA A 234 -6.43 18.86 -18.83
N ARG A 235 -7.63 18.84 -19.43
CA ARG A 235 -7.85 19.11 -20.86
C ARG A 235 -7.03 20.34 -21.29
N GLY A 236 -5.99 20.13 -22.11
CA GLY A 236 -5.39 21.23 -22.89
C GLY A 236 -3.90 21.52 -22.73
N CYS A 237 -3.07 20.71 -22.08
CA CYS A 237 -1.60 20.84 -22.15
C CYS A 237 -0.89 19.49 -21.95
N PRO A 238 0.03 19.05 -22.84
CA PRO A 238 0.83 17.86 -22.61
C PRO A 238 1.99 18.24 -21.68
N PHE A 239 1.70 18.46 -20.41
CA PHE A 239 2.73 18.46 -19.37
C PHE A 239 2.73 17.09 -18.73
N THR A 240 3.71 16.26 -19.08
CA THR A 240 4.28 15.33 -18.13
C THR A 240 4.65 16.17 -16.91
N ALA A 241 3.96 16.00 -15.79
CA ALA A 241 4.34 16.63 -14.53
C ALA A 241 5.65 15.99 -14.04
N ALA A 242 6.75 16.26 -14.75
CA ALA A 242 8.04 16.36 -14.13
C ALA A 242 7.92 17.55 -13.16
N VAL A 243 7.95 17.27 -11.86
CA VAL A 243 8.25 18.28 -10.86
C VAL A 243 9.59 18.91 -11.26
N ALA A 244 9.55 20.06 -11.90
CA ALA A 244 10.73 20.74 -12.41
C ALA A 244 10.66 22.24 -12.08
N GLY A 245 11.43 22.63 -11.06
CA GLY A 245 11.97 23.99 -10.96
C GLY A 245 12.61 24.31 -9.61
N PRO A 246 13.90 24.67 -9.57
CA PRO A 246 15.04 24.07 -10.23
C PRO A 246 15.72 23.06 -9.27
N TRP A 247 15.95 21.84 -9.74
CA TRP A 247 16.67 20.74 -9.06
C TRP A 247 15.94 20.02 -7.90
N ALA A 248 14.97 19.18 -8.25
CA ALA A 248 14.67 17.99 -7.45
C ALA A 248 14.69 16.75 -8.35
N THR A 249 15.87 16.44 -8.90
CA THR A 249 16.20 15.05 -9.23
C THR A 249 16.71 14.46 -7.93
N ILE A 250 15.87 13.73 -7.19
CA ILE A 250 16.39 12.89 -6.09
C ILE A 250 17.00 11.65 -6.76
N CYS A 251 18.18 11.83 -7.35
CA CYS A 251 19.18 10.77 -7.39
C CYS A 251 19.75 10.71 -5.98
N SER A 252 19.65 9.57 -5.32
CA SER A 252 20.32 9.32 -4.05
C SER A 252 21.83 9.50 -4.23
N THR A 253 22.36 10.63 -3.79
CA THR A 253 23.81 10.86 -3.68
C THR A 253 24.32 10.04 -2.50
N VAL A 254 25.18 9.05 -2.76
CA VAL A 254 25.96 8.39 -1.70
C VAL A 254 26.97 9.42 -1.19
N THR A 255 26.69 10.03 -0.03
CA THR A 255 27.67 10.85 0.67
C THR A 255 28.58 9.91 1.48
N SER A 256 29.74 9.54 0.95
CA SER A 256 30.80 8.93 1.75
C SER A 256 31.55 10.03 2.49
N ALA A 257 31.40 10.08 3.81
CA ALA A 257 32.28 10.89 4.65
C ALA A 257 33.57 10.11 4.92
N THR A 258 34.67 10.48 4.29
CA THR A 258 35.99 9.97 4.66
C THR A 258 36.50 10.78 5.86
N PRO A 259 36.92 10.16 6.97
CA PRO A 259 37.55 10.89 8.05
C PRO A 259 38.97 11.28 7.61
N THR A 260 39.21 12.56 7.35
CA THR A 260 40.57 13.11 7.29
C THR A 260 41.05 13.41 8.71
N SER A 261 42.16 12.80 9.09
CA SER A 261 42.83 12.97 10.37
C SER A 261 43.50 14.35 10.45
N ALA A 262 42.80 15.36 10.98
CA ALA A 262 43.40 16.57 11.56
C ALA A 262 42.40 17.32 12.46
N PRO A 263 42.82 17.84 13.62
CA PRO A 263 41.90 18.49 14.56
C PRO A 263 41.65 19.95 14.17
N GLY A 264 40.37 20.31 14.02
CA GLY A 264 39.91 21.70 14.02
C GLY A 264 39.50 22.25 12.66
N ARG A 265 38.20 22.58 12.55
CA ARG A 265 37.45 23.21 11.43
C ARG A 265 36.92 22.24 10.37
N ARG A 266 35.61 21.97 10.43
CA ARG A 266 34.84 21.41 9.32
C ARG A 266 34.49 22.55 8.36
N ALA A 267 35.12 22.58 7.19
CA ALA A 267 34.63 23.32 6.04
C ALA A 267 34.01 22.30 5.06
N MET A 268 32.77 22.55 4.65
CA MET A 268 32.05 21.74 3.68
C MET A 268 32.34 22.34 2.30
N THR A 269 33.27 21.76 1.54
CA THR A 269 33.55 22.19 0.17
C THR A 269 32.85 21.24 -0.80
N THR A 270 31.79 21.73 -1.44
CA THR A 270 31.06 21.02 -2.50
C THR A 270 31.74 21.29 -3.84
N THR A 271 32.36 20.27 -4.45
CA THR A 271 32.86 20.38 -5.83
C THR A 271 31.89 19.66 -6.76
N SER A 272 31.14 20.39 -7.58
CA SER A 272 30.28 19.84 -8.63
C SER A 272 30.99 19.88 -9.98
N SER A 273 31.27 18.74 -10.59
CA SER A 273 31.66 18.65 -12.00
C SER A 273 30.42 18.45 -12.88
N ARG A 274 30.25 19.34 -13.87
CA ARG A 274 29.08 19.43 -14.75
C ARG A 274 29.35 18.66 -16.04
N TRP A 275 28.65 17.56 -16.27
CA TRP A 275 28.59 16.89 -17.58
C TRP A 275 27.22 17.13 -18.20
N VAL A 276 27.20 17.69 -19.40
CA VAL A 276 25.99 17.96 -20.19
C VAL A 276 25.96 16.94 -21.34
N PHE A 277 24.91 16.12 -21.40
CA PHE A 277 24.55 15.36 -22.58
C PHE A 277 23.08 15.65 -22.93
N PRO A 278 22.74 15.97 -24.20
CA PRO A 278 21.37 16.21 -24.62
C PRO A 278 20.69 14.90 -25.04
N GLY A 279 19.49 14.61 -24.53
CA GLY A 279 18.70 13.45 -24.97
C GLY A 279 17.54 13.10 -24.03
N CYS A 280 16.31 13.18 -24.55
CA CYS A 280 15.03 13.02 -23.85
C CYS A 280 14.70 11.58 -23.41
N TRP A 281 15.46 10.97 -22.49
CA TRP A 281 14.99 9.77 -21.76
C TRP A 281 15.58 9.83 -20.36
N ARG A 282 14.75 10.13 -19.34
CA ARG A 282 15.24 10.22 -17.95
C ARG A 282 14.64 9.09 -17.12
N TRP A 283 15.45 8.06 -16.92
CA TRP A 283 15.20 6.91 -16.06
C TRP A 283 15.45 7.31 -14.61
N CYS A 284 14.47 7.13 -13.72
CA CYS A 284 14.70 7.14 -12.28
C CYS A 284 14.71 5.69 -11.78
N VAL A 285 15.90 5.18 -11.48
CA VAL A 285 16.11 3.91 -10.79
C VAL A 285 16.54 4.26 -9.37
N THR A 286 15.69 3.98 -8.38
CA THR A 286 16.10 4.07 -6.97
C THR A 286 16.64 2.69 -6.57
N ALA A 287 17.97 2.58 -6.52
CA ALA A 287 18.66 1.43 -5.94
C ALA A 287 18.96 1.73 -4.46
N MET A 288 18.39 0.94 -3.56
CA MET A 288 18.70 1.02 -2.12
C MET A 288 19.59 -0.17 -1.75
N VAL A 289 20.84 0.11 -1.40
CA VAL A 289 21.79 -0.87 -0.87
C VAL A 289 21.93 -0.62 0.62
N ILE A 290 21.45 -1.54 1.45
CA ILE A 290 21.64 -1.50 2.91
C ILE A 290 22.73 -2.51 3.26
N THR A 291 23.95 -2.02 3.49
CA THR A 291 25.06 -2.78 4.06
C THR A 291 25.13 -2.51 5.56
N PRO A 292 24.83 -3.49 6.45
CA PRO A 292 25.09 -3.33 7.87
C PRO A 292 26.60 -3.42 8.12
N LEU A 293 27.23 -2.31 8.51
CA LEU A 293 28.53 -2.32 9.17
C LEU A 293 28.33 -2.74 10.63
N PRO A 294 29.15 -3.64 11.20
CA PRO A 294 29.03 -4.01 12.60
C PRO A 294 29.32 -2.79 13.49
N GLY A 295 28.31 -2.36 14.26
CA GLY A 295 28.47 -1.35 15.32
C GLY A 295 27.94 0.07 15.03
N LEU A 296 27.30 0.34 13.89
CA LEU A 296 26.70 1.65 13.59
C LEU A 296 25.27 1.52 13.06
N ALA A 297 24.32 2.14 13.76
CA ALA A 297 22.97 2.35 13.25
C ALA A 297 23.01 3.38 12.11
N VAL A 298 22.95 2.91 10.86
CA VAL A 298 22.79 3.76 9.68
C VAL A 298 21.31 3.82 9.32
N THR A 299 20.66 4.94 9.65
CA THR A 299 19.31 5.23 9.20
C THR A 299 19.38 5.82 7.78
N ALA A 300 19.30 4.96 6.75
CA ALA A 300 19.14 5.42 5.38
C ALA A 300 17.68 5.88 5.16
N ARG A 301 17.43 7.18 5.04
CA ARG A 301 16.13 7.70 4.58
C ARG A 301 16.02 7.48 3.08
N SER A 302 15.21 6.50 2.68
CA SER A 302 14.68 6.40 1.32
C SER A 302 13.72 7.56 1.06
N GLY A 303 13.80 8.18 -0.12
CA GLY A 303 12.78 9.12 -0.59
C GLY A 303 11.54 8.35 -1.01
N SER A 304 10.59 8.16 -0.09
CA SER A 304 9.28 7.62 -0.41
C SER A 304 8.40 8.70 -1.02
N VAL A 305 7.61 8.35 -2.05
CA VAL A 305 6.54 9.23 -2.51
C VAL A 305 5.43 9.13 -1.46
N ILE A 306 5.20 10.22 -0.74
CA ILE A 306 4.05 10.34 0.15
C ILE A 306 2.87 10.70 -0.75
N LEU A 307 1.99 9.73 -1.00
CA LEU A 307 0.73 9.98 -1.68
C LEU A 307 -0.29 10.45 -0.63
N ARG A 308 -1.05 11.48 -1.00
CA ARG A 308 -2.30 11.82 -0.33
C ARG A 308 -3.43 11.16 -1.08
#